data_AF-A0A3M6AE43-F1
#
_entry.id   AF-A0A3M6AE43-F1
#
_cell.length_a   1.000
_cell.length_b   1.000
_cell.length_c   1.000
_cell.angle_alpha   90.00
_cell.angle_beta   90.00
_cell.angle_gamma   90.00
#
_symmetry.space_group_name_H-M   'P 1'
#
loop_
_entity.id
_entity.type
_entity.pdbx_description
1 polymer ?
#
loop_
_entity_poly.entity_id
_entity_poly.type
_entity_poly.pdbx_seq_one_letter_code
_entity_poly.pdbx_strand_id
1 'polypeptide(L)'
;MSTRTSSGLALRPAAIPSLSKCRKGWRLLSRLSRVPKASKTTAEIMKSPVRVVELTCWKSWFMASKRTYHRSPICPARMSARSTLRQRKISSLIQQVIIEMTGWGVDHSFECICNVHVMRAALECAHRGWGQSIVIGVAGAGQEISTRPFQLVTGRTWKGSAFGGVKGRSQLPKMVEDSMKGEIELAPFVTHTMSLERINEAFDLMHEGKSIRTVIKY
;
A
#
# COMPACT_ATOMS: atom_id res chain seq x y z
N MET A 1 -71.65 -23.58 -25.08
CA MET A 1 -70.32 -24.09 -25.52
C MET A 1 -69.44 -22.86 -25.71
N SER A 2 -68.34 -22.57 -25.03
CA SER A 2 -67.43 -23.32 -24.15
C SER A 2 -66.77 -22.29 -23.23
N THR A 3 -66.69 -22.61 -21.94
CA THR A 3 -66.01 -21.84 -20.90
C THR A 3 -64.49 -22.02 -20.96
N ARG A 4 -63.70 -20.95 -20.76
CA ARG A 4 -62.42 -21.03 -20.05
C ARG A 4 -62.01 -19.67 -19.47
N THR A 5 -61.92 -19.67 -18.15
CA THR A 5 -61.52 -18.63 -17.21
C THR A 5 -60.03 -18.72 -16.84
N SER A 6 -59.56 -17.68 -16.14
CA SER A 6 -58.35 -17.53 -15.29
C SER A 6 -57.09 -17.02 -16.01
N SER A 7 -56.22 -16.16 -15.46
CA SER A 7 -56.01 -15.54 -14.13
C SER A 7 -54.89 -14.49 -14.34
N GLY A 8 -54.89 -13.27 -13.82
CA GLY A 8 -54.94 -12.95 -12.39
C GLY A 8 -53.55 -13.17 -11.76
N LEU A 9 -52.60 -12.24 -11.95
CA LEU A 9 -51.27 -12.28 -11.35
C LEU A 9 -51.37 -11.95 -9.86
N ALA A 10 -51.45 -12.97 -9.00
CA ALA A 10 -51.43 -12.83 -7.55
C ALA A 10 -50.03 -13.19 -7.01
N LEU A 11 -49.39 -12.21 -6.34
CA LEU A 11 -48.17 -12.39 -5.56
C LEU A 11 -48.45 -13.35 -4.39
N ARG A 12 -47.65 -14.41 -4.27
CA ARG A 12 -47.62 -15.31 -3.09
C ARG A 12 -46.31 -15.13 -2.31
N PRO A 13 -46.36 -15.19 -0.97
CA PRO A 13 -45.20 -14.99 -0.11
C PRO A 13 -44.27 -16.20 -0.17
N ALA A 14 -42.97 -15.97 -0.35
CA ALA A 14 -41.96 -17.02 -0.29
C ALA A 14 -41.68 -17.39 1.18
N ALA A 15 -41.91 -18.65 1.51
CA ALA A 15 -41.66 -19.26 2.81
C ALA A 15 -40.16 -19.36 3.14
N ILE A 16 -39.83 -19.17 4.41
CA ILE A 16 -38.49 -19.35 4.99
C ILE A 16 -38.21 -20.87 5.12
N PRO A 17 -37.17 -21.44 4.48
CA PRO A 17 -36.84 -22.84 4.68
C PRO A 17 -35.97 -23.06 5.93
N SER A 18 -36.27 -24.14 6.65
CA SER A 18 -35.71 -24.54 7.93
C SER A 18 -34.23 -24.99 7.88
N LEU A 19 -33.56 -24.81 9.02
CA LEU A 19 -32.12 -24.90 9.29
C LEU A 19 -31.44 -26.28 9.19
N SER A 20 -32.01 -27.28 8.48
CA SER A 20 -31.47 -28.66 8.50
C SER A 20 -30.87 -29.19 7.19
N LYS A 21 -30.82 -28.38 6.10
CA LYS A 21 -30.22 -28.81 4.81
C LYS A 21 -28.87 -28.16 4.44
N CYS A 22 -28.14 -27.61 5.40
CA CYS A 22 -26.83 -26.97 5.17
C CYS A 22 -25.61 -27.88 5.43
N ARG A 23 -25.67 -29.19 5.11
CA ARG A 23 -24.51 -30.10 5.29
C ARG A 23 -24.12 -31.01 4.12
N LYS A 24 -24.80 -30.97 2.97
CA LYS A 24 -24.46 -31.84 1.82
C LYS A 24 -24.06 -31.11 0.52
N GLY A 25 -23.95 -29.78 0.52
CA GLY A 25 -23.43 -28.98 -0.61
C GLY A 25 -21.92 -28.74 -0.60
N TRP A 26 -21.21 -29.12 0.47
CA TRP A 26 -19.79 -28.78 0.66
C TRP A 26 -18.77 -29.77 0.08
N ARG A 27 -19.20 -30.86 -0.58
CA ARG A 27 -18.28 -31.85 -1.17
C ARG A 27 -18.17 -31.83 -2.70
N LEU A 28 -18.90 -30.97 -3.41
CA LEU A 28 -18.82 -30.88 -4.89
C LEU A 28 -18.29 -29.54 -5.43
N LEU A 29 -18.09 -28.53 -4.56
CA LEU A 29 -17.46 -27.24 -4.91
C LEU A 29 -15.93 -27.21 -4.67
N SER A 30 -15.32 -28.34 -4.30
CA SER A 30 -13.88 -28.45 -4.05
C SER A 30 -13.04 -28.80 -5.30
N ARG A 31 -13.64 -28.84 -6.50
CA ARG A 31 -12.93 -29.24 -7.74
C ARG A 31 -12.83 -28.19 -8.85
N LEU A 32 -13.33 -26.95 -8.68
CA LEU A 32 -13.29 -25.91 -9.73
C LEU A 32 -12.82 -24.52 -9.29
N SER A 33 -12.21 -24.37 -8.12
CA SER A 33 -11.52 -23.15 -7.71
C SER A 33 -10.04 -23.45 -7.45
N ARG A 34 -9.24 -23.56 -8.52
CA ARG A 34 -7.79 -23.39 -8.42
C ARG A 34 -7.50 -21.91 -8.19
N VAL A 35 -7.80 -21.43 -6.98
CA VAL A 35 -7.15 -20.26 -6.41
C VAL A 35 -5.67 -20.66 -6.25
N PRO A 36 -4.71 -19.91 -6.81
CA PRO A 36 -3.31 -20.17 -6.54
C PRO A 36 -3.11 -20.14 -5.03
N LYS A 37 -2.57 -21.22 -4.45
CA LYS A 37 -2.27 -21.31 -3.02
C LYS A 37 -1.59 -20.01 -2.59
N ALA A 38 -2.22 -19.29 -1.65
CA ALA A 38 -1.62 -18.15 -1.00
C ALA A 38 -0.22 -18.57 -0.50
N SER A 39 0.81 -17.97 -1.07
CA SER A 39 2.19 -18.23 -0.65
C SER A 39 2.33 -17.88 0.83
N LYS A 40 3.26 -18.55 1.51
CA LYS A 40 3.56 -18.47 2.95
C LYS A 40 3.60 -17.05 3.57
N THR A 41 3.69 -16.01 2.74
CA THR A 41 3.66 -14.57 3.03
C THR A 41 2.38 -14.06 3.73
N THR A 42 1.21 -14.65 3.46
CA THR A 42 -0.07 -14.19 4.04
C THR A 42 -0.18 -14.47 5.54
N ALA A 43 0.44 -15.55 6.03
CA ALA A 43 0.37 -15.96 7.43
C ALA A 43 1.21 -15.09 8.38
N GLU A 44 2.24 -14.38 7.89
CA GLU A 44 3.10 -13.55 8.74
C GLU A 44 2.58 -12.13 8.94
N ILE A 45 1.87 -11.57 7.93
CA ILE A 45 1.22 -10.26 8.04
C ILE A 45 0.08 -10.29 9.07
N MET A 46 -0.61 -11.43 9.22
CA MET A 46 -1.69 -11.60 10.20
C MET A 46 -1.21 -11.68 11.65
N LYS A 47 0.09 -11.88 11.91
CA LYS A 47 0.63 -12.07 13.27
C LYS A 47 1.05 -10.77 13.97
N SER A 48 1.07 -9.63 13.28
CA SER A 48 1.42 -8.35 13.89
C SER A 48 0.19 -7.63 14.45
N PRO A 49 0.26 -7.07 15.66
CA PRO A 49 -0.86 -6.31 16.24
C PRO A 49 -1.20 -5.03 15.44
N VAL A 50 -0.26 -4.52 14.64
CA VAL A 50 -0.44 -3.38 13.74
C VAL A 50 0.02 -3.75 12.32
N ARG A 51 -0.86 -3.58 11.33
CA ARG A 51 -0.57 -3.80 9.91
C ARG A 51 -0.24 -2.46 9.23
N VAL A 52 0.99 -2.32 8.78
CA VAL A 52 1.49 -1.13 8.08
C VAL A 52 1.87 -1.49 6.64
N VAL A 53 1.49 -0.65 5.68
CA VAL A 53 2.03 -0.70 4.31
C VAL A 53 2.65 0.62 3.93
N GLU A 54 3.83 0.56 3.33
CA GLU A 54 4.46 1.69 2.68
C GLU A 54 4.37 1.48 1.17
N LEU A 55 3.65 2.37 0.49
CA LEU A 55 3.60 2.40 -0.96
C LEU A 55 4.74 3.30 -1.44
N THR A 56 5.88 2.66 -1.62
CA THR A 56 7.03 3.24 -2.32
C THR A 56 7.03 2.80 -3.78
N CYS A 57 7.44 3.71 -4.63
CA CYS A 57 7.76 3.48 -6.01
C CYS A 57 9.21 3.90 -6.08
N TRP A 58 10.09 2.91 -6.16
CA TRP A 58 11.49 3.14 -6.53
C TRP A 58 11.63 3.62 -7.99
N LYS A 59 10.63 4.31 -8.57
CA LYS A 59 10.59 4.73 -9.99
C LYS A 59 9.97 6.10 -10.28
N SER A 60 9.66 6.95 -9.30
CA SER A 60 9.35 8.35 -9.64
C SER A 60 10.69 9.08 -9.76
N TRP A 61 11.42 8.95 -10.87
CA TRP A 61 11.12 9.63 -12.13
C TRP A 61 11.75 8.86 -13.31
N PHE A 62 10.96 8.31 -14.25
CA PHE A 62 11.19 8.36 -15.72
C PHE A 62 10.22 7.45 -16.49
N MET A 63 9.44 8.04 -17.40
CA MET A 63 8.99 7.40 -18.63
C MET A 63 10.18 7.39 -19.60
N ALA A 64 11.04 6.38 -19.52
CA ALA A 64 11.79 5.82 -20.66
C ALA A 64 12.87 4.86 -20.16
N SER A 65 12.65 3.59 -20.44
CA SER A 65 13.64 2.63 -20.96
C SER A 65 13.35 1.24 -20.40
N LYS A 66 13.16 0.32 -21.35
CA LYS A 66 12.98 -1.09 -21.11
C LYS A 66 14.35 -1.66 -20.67
N ARG A 67 14.63 -1.74 -19.37
CA ARG A 67 15.70 -2.63 -18.89
C ARG A 67 15.44 -3.17 -17.48
N THR A 68 15.81 -4.42 -17.33
CA THR A 68 15.73 -5.28 -16.15
C THR A 68 16.46 -4.64 -14.97
N TYR A 69 15.80 -4.58 -13.81
CA TYR A 69 16.39 -4.03 -12.58
C TYR A 69 17.31 -5.08 -11.94
N HIS A 70 18.62 -4.82 -11.91
CA HIS A 70 19.55 -5.52 -11.02
C HIS A 70 19.46 -4.91 -9.62
N ARG A 71 19.76 -5.74 -8.60
CA ARG A 71 19.61 -5.49 -7.16
C ARG A 71 20.02 -4.07 -6.74
N SER A 72 19.12 -3.29 -6.14
CA SER A 72 19.52 -2.11 -5.37
C SER A 72 20.28 -2.54 -4.12
N PRO A 73 21.22 -1.72 -3.61
CA PRO A 73 22.14 -2.10 -2.53
C PRO A 73 21.49 -2.27 -1.15
N ILE A 74 20.25 -1.82 -0.93
CA ILE A 74 19.52 -2.04 0.32
C ILE A 74 18.32 -2.96 0.08
N CYS A 75 18.40 -4.18 0.62
CA CYS A 75 17.28 -5.10 0.63
C CYS A 75 16.19 -4.54 1.56
N PRO A 76 14.90 -4.49 1.16
CA PRO A 76 13.79 -4.11 2.06
C PRO A 76 13.79 -4.88 3.39
N ALA A 77 14.34 -6.10 3.41
CA ALA A 77 14.52 -6.91 4.60
C ALA A 77 15.39 -6.25 5.68
N ARG A 78 16.34 -5.37 5.32
CA ARG A 78 17.14 -4.59 6.29
C ARG A 78 16.35 -3.45 6.94
N MET A 79 15.28 -2.98 6.31
CA MET A 79 14.40 -1.93 6.85
C MET A 79 13.17 -2.53 7.56
N SER A 80 13.27 -3.76 8.06
CA SER A 80 12.17 -4.47 8.75
C SER A 80 10.92 -4.73 7.88
N ALA A 81 11.01 -4.59 6.56
CA ALA A 81 9.89 -4.92 5.67
C ALA A 81 9.66 -6.43 5.63
N ARG A 82 8.54 -6.88 6.22
CA ARG A 82 8.15 -8.30 6.25
C ARG A 82 7.79 -8.88 4.87
N SER A 83 7.28 -8.04 3.97
CA SER A 83 6.93 -8.48 2.61
C SER A 83 7.06 -7.32 1.62
N THR A 84 7.27 -7.64 0.34
CA THR A 84 7.37 -6.65 -0.73
C THR A 84 6.55 -7.09 -1.93
N LEU A 85 5.67 -6.20 -2.39
CA LEU A 85 4.87 -6.40 -3.60
C LEU A 85 5.40 -5.53 -4.73
N ARG A 86 5.32 -6.04 -5.97
CA ARG A 86 5.71 -5.27 -7.16
C ARG A 86 4.55 -5.20 -8.13
N GLN A 87 4.10 -3.98 -8.44
CA GLN A 87 2.93 -3.73 -9.28
C GLN A 87 3.01 -4.42 -10.66
N ARG A 88 4.18 -4.45 -11.28
CA ARG A 88 4.38 -5.09 -12.60
C ARG A 88 4.05 -6.59 -12.65
N LYS A 89 3.97 -7.26 -11.49
CA LYS A 89 3.66 -8.69 -11.40
C LYS A 89 2.20 -8.97 -11.04
N ILE A 90 1.38 -7.92 -10.94
CA ILE A 90 0.01 -7.99 -10.47
C ILE A 90 -0.91 -7.53 -11.61
N SER A 91 -1.89 -8.36 -11.97
CA SER A 91 -2.90 -8.04 -12.98
C SER A 91 -4.08 -7.23 -12.43
N SER A 92 -4.30 -7.28 -11.12
CA SER A 92 -5.36 -6.56 -10.40
C SER A 92 -4.88 -5.23 -9.80
N LEU A 93 -5.83 -4.45 -9.27
CA LEU A 93 -5.54 -3.20 -8.56
C LEU A 93 -4.77 -3.45 -7.26
N ILE A 94 -3.74 -2.66 -6.97
CA ILE A 94 -2.84 -2.89 -5.80
C ILE A 94 -3.59 -2.86 -4.49
N GLN A 95 -4.56 -1.96 -4.36
CA GLN A 95 -5.38 -1.83 -3.16
C GLN A 95 -6.19 -3.10 -2.89
N GLN A 96 -6.67 -3.77 -3.93
CA GLN A 96 -7.45 -4.99 -3.81
C GLN A 96 -6.56 -6.16 -3.35
N VAL A 97 -5.35 -6.26 -3.91
CA VAL A 97 -4.36 -7.26 -3.46
C VAL A 97 -4.00 -7.06 -1.99
N ILE A 98 -3.78 -5.83 -1.56
CA ILE A 98 -3.46 -5.53 -0.17
C ILE A 98 -4.63 -5.91 0.75
N ILE A 99 -5.87 -5.58 0.37
CA ILE A 99 -7.07 -5.96 1.14
C ILE A 99 -7.18 -7.49 1.23
N GLU A 100 -7.04 -8.21 0.13
CA GLU A 100 -7.13 -9.68 0.11
C GLU A 100 -6.03 -10.33 0.96
N MET A 101 -4.81 -9.77 0.95
CA MET A 101 -3.71 -10.25 1.77
C MET A 101 -3.90 -9.96 3.26
N THR A 102 -4.67 -8.93 3.62
CA THR A 102 -4.86 -8.47 5.01
C THR A 102 -6.27 -8.72 5.53
N GLY A 103 -7.14 -9.34 4.73
CA GLY A 103 -8.57 -9.54 4.99
C GLY A 103 -9.42 -8.30 4.74
N TRP A 104 -9.10 -7.18 5.42
CA TRP A 104 -9.94 -5.98 5.45
C TRP A 104 -9.20 -4.67 5.14
N GLY A 105 -7.91 -4.76 4.83
CA GLY A 105 -7.02 -3.62 4.64
C GLY A 105 -6.02 -3.45 5.79
N VAL A 106 -5.12 -2.49 5.62
CA VAL A 106 -4.06 -2.18 6.59
C VAL A 106 -4.50 -1.10 7.57
N ASP A 107 -3.96 -1.14 8.77
CA ASP A 107 -4.30 -0.13 9.78
C ASP A 107 -3.72 1.22 9.36
N HIS A 108 -2.48 1.25 8.86
CA HIS A 108 -1.81 2.47 8.38
C HIS A 108 -1.21 2.26 6.99
N SER A 109 -1.41 3.23 6.10
CA SER A 109 -0.75 3.30 4.80
C SER A 109 0.02 4.61 4.63
N PHE A 110 1.21 4.53 4.05
CA PHE A 110 2.07 5.69 3.78
C PHE A 110 2.34 5.79 2.28
N GLU A 111 2.13 6.96 1.70
CA GLU A 111 2.53 7.27 0.32
C GLU A 111 3.80 8.09 0.32
N CYS A 112 4.84 7.56 -0.31
CA CYS A 112 6.19 8.12 -0.32
C CYS A 112 6.71 8.35 -1.76
N ILE A 113 5.82 8.61 -2.72
CA ILE A 113 6.14 8.64 -4.17
C ILE A 113 5.80 9.96 -4.81
N CYS A 114 4.78 10.63 -4.29
CA CYS A 114 4.20 11.83 -4.88
C CYS A 114 3.33 11.57 -6.13
N ASN A 115 2.64 10.43 -6.22
CA ASN A 115 1.73 10.12 -7.34
C ASN A 115 0.27 10.05 -6.86
N VAL A 116 -0.61 10.89 -7.40
CA VAL A 116 -2.02 11.00 -6.96
C VAL A 116 -2.81 9.70 -7.09
N HIS A 117 -2.50 8.85 -8.08
CA HIS A 117 -3.16 7.55 -8.22
C HIS A 117 -2.71 6.57 -7.13
N VAL A 118 -1.44 6.65 -6.72
CA VAL A 118 -0.92 5.82 -5.62
C VAL A 118 -1.41 6.35 -4.27
N MET A 119 -1.54 7.67 -4.11
CA MET A 119 -2.18 8.26 -2.93
C MET A 119 -3.62 7.75 -2.74
N ARG A 120 -4.40 7.69 -3.84
CA ARG A 120 -5.73 7.10 -3.81
C ARG A 120 -5.70 5.61 -3.43
N ALA A 121 -4.80 4.85 -4.05
CA ALA A 121 -4.67 3.43 -3.75
C ALA A 121 -4.26 3.17 -2.29
N ALA A 122 -3.41 4.03 -1.72
CA ALA A 122 -3.02 4.00 -0.32
C ALA A 122 -4.22 4.18 0.61
N LEU A 123 -5.13 5.11 0.29
CA LEU A 123 -6.36 5.28 1.06
C LEU A 123 -7.28 4.07 0.92
N GLU A 124 -7.52 3.62 -0.32
CA GLU A 124 -8.48 2.53 -0.58
C GLU A 124 -8.03 1.19 0.00
N CYS A 125 -6.72 0.97 0.19
CA CYS A 125 -6.18 -0.23 0.83
C CYS A 125 -6.20 -0.18 2.36
N ALA A 126 -6.48 0.98 2.96
CA ALA A 126 -6.60 1.13 4.41
C ALA A 126 -7.85 0.41 4.93
N HIS A 127 -7.78 -0.03 6.18
CA HIS A 127 -8.81 -0.82 6.84
C HIS A 127 -10.12 -0.04 6.92
N ARG A 128 -11.24 -0.70 6.60
CA ARG A 128 -12.57 -0.12 6.78
C ARG A 128 -12.86 0.06 8.27
N GLY A 129 -13.21 1.27 8.71
CA GLY A 129 -13.58 1.56 10.11
C GLY A 129 -12.57 2.41 10.86
N TRP A 130 -11.27 2.14 10.73
CA TRP A 130 -10.22 2.87 11.47
C TRP A 130 -8.93 3.13 10.67
N GLY A 131 -8.86 2.69 9.41
CA GLY A 131 -7.65 2.78 8.60
C GLY A 131 -7.21 4.23 8.38
N GLN A 132 -5.91 4.48 8.50
CA GLN A 132 -5.32 5.81 8.29
C GLN A 132 -4.37 5.79 7.09
N SER A 133 -4.55 6.72 6.17
CA SER A 133 -3.64 6.93 5.05
C SER A 133 -2.94 8.28 5.19
N ILE A 134 -1.61 8.25 5.15
CA ILE A 134 -0.74 9.40 5.36
C ILE A 134 0.03 9.67 4.07
N VAL A 135 -0.20 10.85 3.50
CA VAL A 135 0.56 11.34 2.34
C VAL A 135 1.81 12.06 2.84
N ILE A 136 2.98 11.53 2.45
CA ILE A 136 4.30 12.12 2.74
C ILE A 136 4.86 12.77 1.46
N GLY A 137 4.56 12.21 0.29
CA GLY A 137 4.99 12.75 -0.99
C GLY A 137 4.34 14.10 -1.37
N VAL A 138 5.09 14.97 -2.04
CA VAL A 138 4.64 16.26 -2.57
C VAL A 138 4.32 16.14 -4.05
N ALA A 139 3.03 16.10 -4.39
CA ALA A 139 2.56 16.01 -5.78
C ALA A 139 2.94 17.25 -6.62
N GLY A 140 2.99 17.08 -7.94
CA GLY A 140 3.22 18.19 -8.87
C GLY A 140 2.13 19.26 -8.82
N ALA A 141 2.45 20.47 -9.28
CA ALA A 141 1.52 21.60 -9.28
C ALA A 141 0.23 21.27 -10.07
N GLY A 142 -0.93 21.65 -9.52
CA GLY A 142 -2.25 21.44 -10.13
C GLY A 142 -2.76 19.99 -10.12
N GLN A 143 -2.04 19.06 -9.48
CA GLN A 143 -2.51 17.69 -9.33
C GLN A 143 -3.50 17.55 -8.18
N GLU A 144 -4.56 16.78 -8.39
CA GLU A 144 -5.60 16.57 -7.39
C GLU A 144 -5.71 15.09 -7.01
N ILE A 145 -5.91 14.85 -5.72
CA ILE A 145 -6.28 13.54 -5.20
C ILE A 145 -7.80 13.40 -5.18
N SER A 146 -8.30 12.22 -5.53
CA SER A 146 -9.74 11.95 -5.55
C SER A 146 -10.04 10.55 -5.02
N THR A 147 -11.19 10.41 -4.36
CA THR A 147 -11.75 9.12 -3.94
C THR A 147 -13.27 9.21 -3.82
N ARG A 148 -13.94 8.09 -3.60
CA ARG A 148 -15.38 8.08 -3.29
C ARG A 148 -15.56 8.51 -1.82
N PRO A 149 -16.43 9.49 -1.51
CA PRO A 149 -16.68 9.94 -0.12
C PRO A 149 -17.04 8.81 0.84
N PHE A 150 -17.70 7.76 0.33
CA PHE A 150 -18.01 6.55 1.09
C PHE A 150 -16.78 5.89 1.75
N GLN A 151 -15.59 6.04 1.16
CA GLN A 151 -14.35 5.52 1.75
C GLN A 151 -14.05 6.17 3.10
N LEU A 152 -14.34 7.48 3.25
CA LEU A 152 -14.13 8.24 4.48
C LEU A 152 -15.30 8.04 5.46
N VAL A 153 -16.54 8.06 4.97
CA VAL A 153 -17.74 7.81 5.79
C VAL A 153 -17.67 6.44 6.49
N THR A 154 -17.06 5.46 5.84
CA THR A 154 -16.85 4.13 6.42
C THR A 154 -15.65 4.03 7.37
N GLY A 155 -15.12 5.15 7.85
CA GLY A 155 -14.16 5.22 8.95
C GLY A 155 -12.69 5.33 8.56
N ARG A 156 -12.36 5.53 7.28
CA ARG A 156 -10.98 5.84 6.89
C ARG A 156 -10.66 7.30 7.15
N THR A 157 -9.40 7.56 7.51
CA THR A 157 -8.90 8.93 7.64
C THR A 157 -7.79 9.19 6.63
N TRP A 158 -7.85 10.31 5.92
CA TRP A 158 -6.80 10.75 5.01
C TRP A 158 -6.08 11.97 5.60
N LYS A 159 -4.77 11.88 5.79
CA LYS A 159 -3.94 12.93 6.39
C LYS A 159 -2.71 13.20 5.53
N GLY A 160 -2.13 14.39 5.68
CA GLY A 160 -0.80 14.72 5.20
C GLY A 160 0.20 14.84 6.35
N SER A 161 1.49 14.72 6.05
CA SER A 161 2.56 15.01 7.00
C SER A 161 3.61 15.90 6.35
N ALA A 162 3.92 17.03 7.00
CA ALA A 162 5.05 17.87 6.65
C ALA A 162 6.16 17.64 7.67
N PHE A 163 7.37 17.31 7.19
CA PHE A 163 8.54 17.10 8.03
C PHE A 163 8.33 16.10 9.19
N GLY A 164 7.44 15.11 8.99
CA GLY A 164 7.10 14.12 10.03
C GLY A 164 6.31 14.68 11.22
N GLY A 165 5.80 15.92 11.14
CA GLY A 165 5.16 16.60 12.28
C GLY A 165 6.15 17.16 13.31
N VAL A 166 7.44 17.22 12.97
CA VAL A 166 8.51 17.66 13.87
C VAL A 166 8.61 19.18 13.89
N LYS A 167 8.65 19.77 15.08
CA LYS A 167 8.97 21.19 15.31
C LYS A 167 10.47 21.40 15.21
N GLY A 168 10.94 21.93 14.09
CA GLY A 168 12.36 22.06 13.75
C GLY A 168 13.26 22.47 14.92
N ARG A 169 13.11 23.69 15.45
CA ARG A 169 14.01 24.22 16.49
C ARG A 169 13.97 23.46 17.81
N SER A 170 12.80 23.00 18.24
CA SER A 170 12.62 22.41 19.58
C SER A 170 12.77 20.89 19.62
N GLN A 171 12.60 20.20 18.49
CA GLN A 171 12.56 18.73 18.45
C GLN A 171 13.67 18.10 17.61
N LEU A 172 14.27 18.82 16.64
CA LEU A 172 15.38 18.25 15.86
C LEU A 172 16.64 17.94 16.68
N PRO A 173 17.07 18.78 17.65
CA PRO A 173 18.25 18.47 18.45
C PRO A 173 18.13 17.10 19.14
N LYS A 174 16.95 16.78 19.65
CA LYS A 174 16.67 15.46 20.25
C LYS A 174 16.83 14.33 19.24
N MET A 175 16.35 14.48 18.01
CA MET A 175 16.53 13.42 16.99
C MET A 175 18.00 13.19 16.62
N VAL A 176 18.83 14.23 16.69
CA VAL A 176 20.28 14.10 16.52
C VAL A 176 20.88 13.32 17.69
N GLU A 177 20.50 13.63 18.92
CA GLU A 177 20.91 12.87 20.11
C GLU A 177 20.49 11.39 20.02
N ASP A 178 19.25 11.11 19.63
CA ASP A 178 18.72 9.76 19.46
C ASP A 178 19.52 9.00 18.38
N SER A 179 19.94 9.68 17.30
CA SER A 179 20.83 9.09 16.31
C SER A 179 22.24 8.84 16.85
N MET A 180 22.81 9.76 17.63
CA MET A 180 24.13 9.58 18.26
C MET A 180 24.14 8.45 19.28
N LYS A 181 23.01 8.19 19.96
CA LYS A 181 22.80 7.04 20.86
C LYS A 181 22.58 5.73 20.10
N GLY A 182 22.41 5.77 18.78
CA GLY A 182 22.10 4.61 17.96
C GLY A 182 20.63 4.17 17.99
N GLU A 183 19.73 4.97 18.57
CA GLU A 183 18.28 4.69 18.52
C GLU A 183 17.70 4.92 17.12
N ILE A 184 18.34 5.80 16.33
CA ILE A 184 18.01 6.06 14.93
C ILE A 184 19.22 5.72 14.05
N GLU A 185 19.11 4.65 13.27
CA GLU A 185 20.14 4.24 12.32
C GLU A 185 20.13 5.12 11.06
N LEU A 186 21.07 6.07 10.96
CA LEU A 186 21.21 6.90 9.76
C LEU A 186 22.21 6.34 8.74
N ALA A 187 23.24 5.62 9.20
CA ALA A 187 24.33 5.12 8.36
C ALA A 187 23.84 4.30 7.15
N PRO A 188 22.83 3.40 7.27
CA PRO A 188 22.34 2.65 6.11
C PRO A 188 21.75 3.52 5.00
N PHE A 189 21.23 4.71 5.29
CA PHE A 189 20.61 5.57 4.29
C PHE A 189 21.64 6.29 3.40
N VAL A 190 22.89 6.43 3.87
CA VAL A 190 23.98 7.06 3.13
C VAL A 190 24.61 6.04 2.20
N THR A 191 24.24 6.09 0.91
CA THR A 191 24.75 5.17 -0.11
C THR A 191 26.04 5.62 -0.76
N HIS A 192 26.25 6.94 -0.86
CA HIS A 192 27.41 7.53 -1.52
C HIS A 192 27.92 8.71 -0.71
N THR A 193 29.23 8.92 -0.73
CA THR A 193 29.89 10.11 -0.20
C THR A 193 30.89 10.59 -1.23
N MET A 194 30.83 11.85 -1.62
CA MET A 194 31.69 12.44 -2.64
C MET A 194 31.99 13.90 -2.33
N SER A 195 32.97 14.47 -3.01
CA SER A 195 33.35 15.87 -2.86
C SER A 195 32.44 16.79 -3.67
N LEU A 196 32.46 18.09 -3.36
CA LEU A 196 31.62 19.10 -4.01
C LEU A 196 31.85 19.19 -5.53
N GLU A 197 33.07 18.93 -6.01
CA GLU A 197 33.41 18.95 -7.45
C GLU A 197 32.63 17.89 -8.25
N ARG A 198 32.17 16.82 -7.59
CA ARG A 198 31.43 15.71 -8.21
C ARG A 198 29.91 15.84 -8.05
N ILE A 199 29.40 17.03 -7.72
CA ILE A 199 27.97 17.24 -7.47
C ILE A 199 27.07 16.81 -8.64
N ASN A 200 27.50 16.99 -9.90
CA ASN A 200 26.73 16.57 -11.07
C ASN A 200 26.57 15.04 -11.16
N GLU A 201 27.61 14.29 -10.79
CA GLU A 201 27.53 12.83 -10.73
C GLU A 201 26.54 12.37 -9.64
N ALA A 202 26.41 13.12 -8.53
CA ALA A 202 25.38 12.86 -7.53
C ALA A 202 23.96 12.97 -8.12
N PHE A 203 23.73 13.97 -8.98
CA PHE A 203 22.47 14.12 -9.70
C PHE A 203 22.23 12.96 -10.66
N ASP A 204 23.24 12.52 -11.41
CA ASP A 204 23.12 11.39 -12.34
C ASP A 204 22.71 10.10 -11.58
N LEU A 205 23.38 9.79 -10.47
CA LEU A 205 23.06 8.64 -9.63
C LEU A 205 21.63 8.68 -9.05
N MET A 206 21.14 9.88 -8.75
CA MET A 206 19.76 10.10 -8.30
C MET A 206 18.76 9.79 -9.42
N HIS A 207 18.99 10.28 -10.64
CA HIS A 207 18.12 10.01 -11.79
C HIS A 207 18.13 8.52 -12.19
N GLU A 208 19.28 7.86 -12.07
CA GLU A 208 19.41 6.42 -12.35
C GLU A 208 18.78 5.53 -11.28
N GLY A 209 18.40 6.08 -10.12
CA GLY A 209 17.86 5.31 -8.99
C GLY A 209 18.90 4.40 -8.34
N LYS A 210 20.19 4.74 -8.45
CA LYS A 210 21.32 4.01 -7.84
C LYS A 210 21.71 4.54 -6.46
N SER A 211 21.24 5.73 -6.08
CA SER A 211 21.45 6.32 -4.75
C SER A 211 20.17 6.41 -3.92
N ILE A 212 20.29 6.32 -2.59
CA ILE A 212 19.21 6.66 -1.64
C ILE A 212 19.46 8.05 -1.06
N ARG A 213 20.63 8.25 -0.45
CA ARG A 213 21.19 9.57 -0.12
C ARG A 213 22.66 9.60 -0.51
N THR A 214 23.09 10.77 -0.98
CA THR A 214 24.48 11.10 -1.30
C THR A 214 24.90 12.25 -0.40
N VAL A 215 25.98 12.07 0.36
CA VAL A 215 26.55 13.12 1.22
C VAL A 215 27.67 13.82 0.45
N ILE A 216 27.58 15.14 0.37
CA ILE A 216 28.61 15.98 -0.25
C ILE A 216 29.52 16.54 0.84
N LYS A 217 30.83 16.33 0.69
CA LYS A 217 31.86 16.94 1.54
C LYS A 217 32.42 18.17 0.83
N TYR A 218 32.53 19.26 1.58
CA TYR A 218 33.08 20.55 1.15
C TYR A 218 34.40 20.82 1.88
#